data_AF-A0A970CDA3-F1
#
_entry.id   AF-A0A970CDA3-F1
#
_cell.length_a   1.000
_cell.length_b   1.000
_cell.length_c   1.000
_cell.angle_alpha   90.00
_cell.angle_beta   90.00
_cell.angle_gamma   90.00
#
_symmetry.space_group_name_H-M   'P 1'
#
loop_
_entity.id
_entity.type
_entity.pdbx_description
1 polymer ?
#
loop_
_entity_poly.entity_id
_entity_poly.type
_entity_poly.pdbx_seq_one_letter_code
_entity_poly.pdbx_strand_id
1 'polypeptide(L)'
;DSCKHGRELQRSFGRGYFDEPRWIIEQCVDRFVDMEPTRMNNYCCGAGGGMWPLPYEQESAWHGRHKVRQVKESGADVVVVGCSNCHDQIMKRLPKFYPEECNYEVKYIWQLVAESLILEPWSEEEIETAEAQAKAQWEALGVPMDDEEEE
;
A
#
# COMPACT_ATOMS: atom_id res chain seq x y z
N ASP A 1 2.34 4.57 -9.35
CA ASP A 1 1.38 5.55 -9.92
C ASP A 1 -0.08 5.11 -9.82
N SER A 2 -0.66 5.07 -8.61
CA SER A 2 -2.11 4.85 -8.51
C SER A 2 -2.86 6.02 -9.13
N CYS A 3 -3.95 5.75 -9.86
CA CYS A 3 -4.80 6.81 -10.41
C CYS A 3 -5.33 7.77 -9.34
N LYS A 4 -5.63 7.25 -8.13
CA LYS A 4 -6.12 8.03 -6.98
C LYS A 4 -5.16 9.15 -6.56
N HIS A 5 -3.86 8.88 -6.50
CA HIS A 5 -2.86 9.86 -6.03
C HIS A 5 -2.20 10.65 -7.17
N GLY A 6 -2.20 10.12 -8.38
CA GLY A 6 -1.67 10.80 -9.57
C GLY A 6 -2.74 11.59 -10.29
N ARG A 7 -3.49 10.91 -11.17
CA ARG A 7 -4.43 11.52 -12.10
C ARG A 7 -5.63 12.21 -11.43
N GLU A 8 -6.19 11.61 -10.39
CA GLU A 8 -7.36 12.18 -9.70
C GLU A 8 -6.98 13.47 -8.96
N LEU A 9 -5.85 13.49 -8.24
CA LEU A 9 -5.37 14.71 -7.59
C LEU A 9 -4.94 15.77 -8.62
N GLN A 10 -4.31 15.38 -9.73
CA GLN A 10 -4.01 16.29 -10.83
C GLN A 10 -5.28 16.94 -11.40
N ARG A 11 -6.35 16.16 -11.58
CA ARG A 11 -7.63 16.65 -12.10
C ARG A 11 -8.33 17.57 -11.10
N SER A 12 -8.37 17.19 -9.83
CA SER A 12 -9.18 17.86 -8.80
C SER A 12 -8.47 19.05 -8.16
N PHE A 13 -7.14 19.02 -8.07
CA PHE A 13 -6.34 20.02 -7.37
C PHE A 13 -5.20 20.61 -8.22
N GLY A 14 -5.08 20.24 -9.50
CA GLY A 14 -4.03 20.74 -10.39
C GLY A 14 -2.64 20.15 -10.11
N ARG A 15 -2.51 19.20 -9.18
CA ARG A 15 -1.24 18.54 -8.82
C ARG A 15 -1.44 17.05 -8.54
N GLY A 16 -0.78 16.21 -9.32
CA GLY A 16 -0.63 14.78 -9.05
C GLY A 16 0.68 14.46 -8.34
N TYR A 17 0.68 13.37 -7.57
CA TYR A 17 1.88 12.89 -6.88
C TYR A 17 2.40 11.64 -7.57
N PHE A 18 3.53 11.79 -8.25
CA PHE A 18 4.20 10.73 -8.99
C PHE A 18 5.65 10.62 -8.57
N ASP A 19 6.35 11.74 -8.48
CA ASP A 19 7.79 11.74 -8.18
C ASP A 19 8.03 11.62 -6.67
N GLU A 20 7.15 12.17 -5.83
CA GLU A 20 7.24 12.06 -4.38
C GLU A 20 7.27 10.61 -3.87
N PRO A 21 6.37 9.69 -4.27
CA PRO A 21 6.47 8.30 -3.83
C PRO A 21 7.73 7.59 -4.36
N ARG A 22 8.27 7.96 -5.53
CA ARG A 22 9.53 7.40 -6.03
C ARG A 22 10.70 7.81 -5.15
N TRP A 23 10.78 9.11 -4.86
CA TRP A 23 11.80 9.66 -3.97
C TRP A 23 11.77 8.97 -2.61
N ILE A 24 10.58 8.79 -2.00
CA ILE A 24 10.42 8.07 -0.73
C ILE A 24 10.96 6.64 -0.84
N ILE A 25 10.53 5.88 -1.87
CA ILE A 25 10.94 4.48 -2.05
C ILE A 25 12.46 4.38 -2.23
N GLU A 26 13.07 5.27 -3.02
CA GLU A 26 14.52 5.32 -3.24
C GLU A 26 15.32 5.61 -1.95
N GLN A 27 14.71 6.21 -0.92
CA GLN A 27 15.36 6.36 0.39
C GLN A 27 15.29 5.08 1.24
N CYS A 28 14.36 4.18 0.93
CA CYS A 28 14.05 3.00 1.71
C CYS A 28 14.70 1.71 1.18
N VAL A 29 15.13 1.69 -0.09
CA VAL A 29 15.64 0.49 -0.76
C VAL A 29 16.90 0.77 -1.57
N ASP A 30 17.77 -0.23 -1.69
CA ASP A 30 19.00 -0.13 -2.49
C ASP A 30 18.74 -0.07 -4.00
N ARG A 31 17.66 -0.71 -4.46
CA ARG A 31 17.33 -0.82 -5.89
C ARG A 31 15.85 -0.58 -6.14
N PHE A 32 15.55 0.57 -6.71
CA PHE A 32 14.24 0.88 -7.26
C PHE A 32 14.18 0.56 -8.77
N VAL A 33 13.07 -0.04 -9.21
CA VAL A 33 12.73 -0.20 -10.62
C VAL A 33 11.30 0.28 -10.85
N ASP A 34 11.07 0.94 -11.98
CA ASP A 34 9.76 1.47 -12.33
C ASP A 34 9.05 0.57 -13.35
N MET A 35 7.73 0.73 -13.48
CA MET A 35 6.90 0.02 -14.45
C MET A 35 6.67 0.86 -15.69
N GLU A 36 6.87 0.32 -16.90
CA GLU A 36 6.56 1.03 -18.14
C GLU A 36 5.18 0.62 -18.70
N PRO A 37 4.29 1.55 -19.10
CA PRO A 37 4.37 3.01 -18.93
C PRO A 37 4.20 3.50 -17.50
N THR A 38 4.86 4.63 -17.21
CA THR A 38 4.87 5.30 -15.89
C THR A 38 3.94 6.53 -15.85
N ARG A 39 3.80 7.12 -14.66
CA ARG A 39 3.11 8.39 -14.36
C ARG A 39 1.71 8.46 -14.96
N MET A 40 1.44 9.49 -15.76
CA MET A 40 0.13 9.74 -16.37
C MET A 40 -0.32 8.60 -17.28
N ASN A 41 0.63 7.89 -17.90
CA ASN A 41 0.37 6.82 -18.85
C ASN A 41 0.26 5.44 -18.19
N ASN A 42 0.49 5.35 -16.87
CA ASN A 42 0.46 4.07 -16.16
C ASN A 42 -0.95 3.46 -16.12
N TYR A 43 -1.03 2.13 -16.26
CA TYR A 43 -2.28 1.39 -16.25
C TYR A 43 -2.92 1.32 -14.87
N CYS A 44 -4.26 1.39 -14.86
CA CYS A 44 -5.06 1.13 -13.66
C CYS A 44 -4.91 -0.33 -13.21
N CYS A 45 -4.97 -0.60 -11.90
CA CYS A 45 -4.97 -1.97 -11.37
C CYS A 45 -6.25 -2.75 -11.68
N GLY A 46 -7.36 -2.06 -12.00
CA GLY A 46 -8.66 -2.68 -12.29
C GLY A 46 -9.64 -2.72 -11.12
N ALA A 47 -9.27 -2.27 -9.92
CA ALA A 47 -10.10 -2.32 -8.71
C ALA A 47 -10.76 -0.99 -8.30
N GLY A 48 -10.55 0.07 -9.06
CA GLY A 48 -11.17 1.38 -8.81
C GLY A 48 -12.66 1.41 -9.15
N GLY A 49 -13.36 2.51 -8.80
CA GLY A 49 -14.72 2.77 -9.28
C GLY A 49 -15.79 1.77 -8.83
N GLY A 50 -15.58 1.09 -7.70
CA GLY A 50 -16.51 0.05 -7.20
C GLY A 50 -16.23 -1.36 -7.71
N MET A 51 -15.25 -1.54 -8.62
CA MET A 51 -14.94 -2.86 -9.17
C MET A 51 -14.38 -3.86 -8.15
N TRP A 52 -13.83 -3.36 -7.03
CA TRP A 52 -13.38 -4.19 -5.92
C TRP A 52 -14.56 -4.78 -5.10
N PRO A 53 -15.42 -3.97 -4.46
CA PRO A 53 -16.47 -4.49 -3.57
C PRO A 53 -17.67 -5.12 -4.29
N LEU A 54 -17.88 -4.83 -5.58
CA LEU A 54 -19.02 -5.31 -6.36
C LEU A 54 -18.69 -6.63 -7.08
N PRO A 55 -19.70 -7.39 -7.57
CA PRO A 55 -19.52 -8.72 -8.16
C PRO A 55 -18.95 -8.66 -9.60
N TYR A 56 -17.83 -7.97 -9.79
CA TYR A 56 -17.14 -7.75 -11.06
C TYR A 56 -15.70 -8.24 -11.02
N GLU A 57 -15.43 -9.32 -10.28
CA GLU A 57 -14.07 -9.83 -10.11
C GLU A 57 -13.43 -10.20 -11.44
N GLN A 58 -14.19 -10.81 -12.36
CA GLN A 58 -13.66 -11.27 -13.64
C GLN A 58 -13.26 -10.09 -14.52
N GLU A 59 -14.11 -9.07 -14.63
CA GLU A 59 -13.87 -7.85 -15.39
C GLU A 59 -12.70 -7.06 -14.78
N SER A 60 -12.69 -6.94 -13.45
CA SER A 60 -11.61 -6.30 -12.70
C SER A 60 -10.26 -6.96 -12.95
N ALA A 61 -10.20 -8.29 -12.85
CA ALA A 61 -9.00 -9.07 -13.09
C ALA A 61 -8.57 -8.98 -14.56
N TRP A 62 -9.53 -9.07 -15.50
CA TRP A 62 -9.26 -8.92 -16.91
C TRP A 62 -8.58 -7.59 -17.19
N HIS A 63 -9.09 -6.46 -16.68
CA HIS A 63 -8.42 -5.16 -16.82
C HIS A 63 -7.03 -5.13 -16.14
N GLY A 64 -6.92 -5.76 -14.97
CA GLY A 64 -5.69 -5.83 -14.20
C GLY A 64 -4.57 -6.68 -14.82
N ARG A 65 -4.84 -7.49 -15.86
CA ARG A 65 -3.81 -8.25 -16.60
C ARG A 65 -2.65 -7.39 -17.12
N HIS A 66 -2.93 -6.13 -17.47
CA HIS A 66 -1.90 -5.19 -17.89
C HIS A 66 -0.95 -4.85 -16.74
N LYS A 67 -1.46 -4.78 -15.52
CA LYS A 67 -0.65 -4.57 -14.32
C LYS A 67 0.17 -5.80 -13.97
N VAL A 68 -0.40 -7.01 -14.08
CA VAL A 68 0.34 -8.28 -13.94
C VAL A 68 1.53 -8.30 -14.89
N ARG A 69 1.30 -7.99 -16.17
CA ARG A 69 2.37 -7.90 -17.18
C ARG A 69 3.44 -6.89 -16.79
N GLN A 70 3.05 -5.68 -16.37
CA GLN A 70 4.01 -4.64 -15.96
C GLN A 70 4.88 -5.06 -14.77
N VAL A 71 4.30 -5.71 -13.76
CA VAL A 71 5.04 -6.20 -12.59
C VAL A 71 6.03 -7.31 -13.00
N LYS A 72 5.58 -8.23 -13.85
CA LYS A 72 6.42 -9.31 -14.37
C LYS A 72 7.57 -8.77 -15.22
N GLU A 73 7.29 -7.82 -16.10
CA GLU A 73 8.28 -7.16 -16.97
C GLU A 73 9.29 -6.32 -16.17
N SER A 74 8.90 -5.75 -15.02
CA SER A 74 9.83 -5.01 -14.17
C SER A 74 10.82 -5.92 -13.42
N GLY A 75 10.49 -7.21 -13.27
CA GLY A 75 11.31 -8.17 -12.53
C GLY A 75 11.48 -7.82 -11.05
N ALA A 76 10.48 -7.16 -10.45
CA ALA A 76 10.52 -6.72 -9.06
C ALA A 76 9.97 -7.82 -8.15
N ASP A 77 10.68 -8.12 -7.07
CA ASP A 77 10.23 -9.08 -6.04
C ASP A 77 9.19 -8.47 -5.10
N VAL A 78 9.19 -7.14 -4.96
CA VAL A 78 8.27 -6.38 -4.10
C VAL A 78 7.60 -5.27 -4.90
N VAL A 79 6.28 -5.20 -4.82
CA VAL A 79 5.45 -4.16 -5.44
C VAL A 79 4.95 -3.19 -4.36
N VAL A 80 5.36 -1.93 -4.47
CA VAL A 80 4.94 -0.88 -3.53
C VAL A 80 3.73 -0.11 -4.06
N VAL A 81 2.71 0.05 -3.21
CA VAL A 81 1.47 0.74 -3.56
C VAL A 81 1.09 1.80 -2.52
N GLY A 82 0.44 2.88 -2.99
CA GLY A 82 -0.10 3.93 -2.12
C GLY A 82 -1.61 3.88 -1.93
N CYS A 83 -2.33 3.01 -2.65
CA CYS A 83 -3.79 2.97 -2.68
C CYS A 83 -4.30 1.60 -2.23
N SER A 84 -5.28 1.60 -1.31
CA SER A 84 -5.88 0.38 -0.76
C SER A 84 -6.46 -0.55 -1.83
N ASN A 85 -7.22 -0.03 -2.79
CA ASN A 85 -7.74 -0.85 -3.88
C ASN A 85 -6.62 -1.43 -4.76
N CYS A 86 -5.52 -0.70 -4.96
CA CYS A 86 -4.37 -1.25 -5.69
C CYS A 86 -3.71 -2.38 -4.90
N HIS A 87 -3.58 -2.21 -3.58
CA HIS A 87 -3.04 -3.22 -2.68
C HIS A 87 -3.84 -4.51 -2.77
N ASP A 88 -5.14 -4.48 -2.44
CA ASP A 88 -5.93 -5.71 -2.43
C ASP A 88 -6.05 -6.36 -3.82
N GLN A 89 -6.11 -5.55 -4.88
CA GLN A 89 -6.13 -6.07 -6.24
C GLN A 89 -4.87 -6.86 -6.59
N ILE A 90 -3.71 -6.26 -6.36
CA ILE A 90 -2.42 -6.84 -6.74
C ILE A 90 -2.04 -7.98 -5.79
N MET A 91 -2.39 -7.87 -4.51
CA MET A 91 -2.08 -8.87 -3.48
C MET A 91 -3.03 -10.08 -3.50
N LYS A 92 -4.34 -9.87 -3.72
CA LYS A 92 -5.35 -10.91 -3.49
C LYS A 92 -6.04 -11.37 -4.77
N ARG A 93 -6.61 -10.43 -5.55
CA ARG A 93 -7.42 -10.82 -6.72
C ARG A 93 -6.57 -11.25 -7.91
N LEU A 94 -5.53 -10.52 -8.27
CA LEU A 94 -4.71 -10.89 -9.43
C LEU A 94 -4.05 -12.26 -9.29
N PRO A 95 -3.49 -12.65 -8.13
CA PRO A 95 -2.97 -14.00 -7.94
C PRO A 95 -4.02 -15.12 -8.08
N LYS A 96 -5.29 -14.85 -7.77
CA LYS A 96 -6.39 -15.82 -7.99
C LYS A 96 -6.62 -16.11 -9.48
N PHE A 97 -6.42 -15.13 -10.37
CA PHE A 97 -6.67 -15.27 -11.81
C PHE A 97 -5.41 -15.54 -12.63
N TYR A 98 -4.24 -15.14 -12.13
CA TYR A 98 -2.94 -15.26 -12.79
C TYR A 98 -1.86 -15.83 -11.84
N PRO A 99 -2.08 -17.00 -11.22
CA PRO A 99 -1.24 -17.51 -10.13
C PRO A 99 0.23 -17.71 -10.51
N GLU A 100 0.49 -18.17 -11.74
CA GLU A 100 1.85 -18.43 -12.22
C GLU A 100 2.63 -17.16 -12.59
N GLU A 101 1.93 -16.02 -12.70
CA GLU A 101 2.53 -14.73 -13.10
C GLU A 101 2.70 -13.77 -11.92
N CYS A 102 2.07 -14.05 -10.79
CA CYS A 102 2.08 -13.20 -9.61
C CYS A 102 3.01 -13.74 -8.52
N ASN A 103 4.32 -13.70 -8.78
CA ASN A 103 5.35 -14.02 -7.80
C ASN A 103 6.02 -12.75 -7.29
N TYR A 104 5.37 -12.07 -6.35
CA TYR A 104 5.86 -10.84 -5.73
C TYR A 104 5.19 -10.64 -4.36
N GLU A 105 5.84 -9.89 -3.48
CA GLU A 105 5.21 -9.33 -2.28
C GLU A 105 4.55 -7.98 -2.60
N VAL A 106 3.47 -7.62 -1.90
CA VAL A 106 2.85 -6.30 -2.04
C VAL A 106 2.94 -5.57 -0.71
N LYS A 107 3.54 -4.38 -0.71
CA LYS A 107 3.65 -3.52 0.48
C LYS A 107 2.98 -2.18 0.24
N TYR A 108 2.41 -1.63 1.31
CA TYR A 108 2.10 -0.20 1.29
C TYR A 108 3.39 0.63 1.35
N ILE A 109 3.35 1.85 0.81
CA ILE A 109 4.49 2.77 0.93
C ILE A 109 4.81 3.12 2.39
N TRP A 110 3.79 3.28 3.24
CA TRP A 110 4.00 3.54 4.66
C TRP A 110 4.57 2.32 5.39
N GLN A 111 4.21 1.11 4.97
CA GLN A 111 4.75 -0.13 5.52
C GLN A 111 6.23 -0.25 5.16
N LEU A 112 6.60 0.01 3.90
CA LEU A 112 7.99 0.05 3.48
C LEU A 112 8.80 1.05 4.33
N VAL A 113 8.28 2.26 4.52
CA VAL A 113 8.95 3.27 5.36
C VAL A 113 9.15 2.75 6.78
N ALA A 114 8.11 2.19 7.39
CA ALA A 114 8.18 1.68 8.77
C ALA A 114 9.22 0.56 8.90
N GLU A 115 9.28 -0.36 7.95
CA GLU A 115 10.24 -1.48 7.95
C GLU A 115 11.68 -1.02 7.67
N SER A 116 11.87 0.15 7.04
CA SER A 116 13.19 0.75 6.81
C SER A 116 13.71 1.54 8.02
N LEU A 117 12.89 1.81 9.03
CA LEU A 117 13.33 2.54 10.22
C LEU A 117 14.19 1.65 11.12
N ILE A 118 15.38 2.13 11.45
CA ILE A 118 16.22 1.55 12.51
C ILE A 118 15.75 2.19 13.82
N LEU A 119 14.93 1.46 14.57
CA LEU A 119 14.43 1.89 15.86
C LEU A 119 15.28 1.26 16.97
N GLU A 120 15.78 2.11 17.88
CA GLU A 120 16.34 1.63 19.14
C GLU A 120 15.18 1.26 20.08
N PRO A 121 15.27 0.13 20.81
CA PRO A 121 14.26 -0.22 21.80
C PRO A 121 14.11 0.89 22.85
N TRP A 122 12.87 1.22 23.20
CA TRP A 122 12.61 2.13 24.32
C TRP A 122 13.11 1.53 25.63
N SER A 123 13.54 2.40 26.55
CA SER A 123 13.85 1.98 27.91
C SER A 123 12.58 1.54 28.66
N GLU A 124 12.74 0.71 29.69
CA GLU A 124 11.61 0.26 30.54
C GLU A 124 10.83 1.44 31.13
N GLU A 125 11.53 2.52 31.54
CA GLU A 125 10.91 3.74 32.09
C GLU A 125 10.06 4.49 31.05
N GLU A 126 10.51 4.56 29.79
CA GLU A 126 9.74 5.17 28.70
C GLU A 126 8.49 4.35 28.37
N ILE A 127 8.59 3.02 28.39
CA ILE A 127 7.47 2.11 28.16
C ILE A 127 6.42 2.30 29.25
N GLU A 128 6.81 2.22 30.53
CA GLU A 128 5.90 2.41 31.66
C GLU A 128 5.20 3.78 31.63
N THR A 129 5.95 4.83 31.27
CA THR A 129 5.40 6.18 31.15
C THR A 129 4.36 6.26 30.02
N ALA A 130 4.66 5.68 28.85
CA ALA A 130 3.76 5.70 27.70
C ALA A 130 2.48 4.89 27.96
N GLU A 131 2.59 3.72 28.60
CA GLU A 131 1.44 2.90 29.00
C GLU A 131 0.54 3.63 29.99
N ALA A 132 1.12 4.28 31.00
CA ALA A 132 0.36 5.08 31.97
C ALA A 132 -0.37 6.26 31.29
N GLN A 133 0.29 6.95 30.35
CA GLN A 133 -0.32 8.04 29.59
C GLN A 133 -1.44 7.55 28.67
N ALA A 134 -1.24 6.42 27.98
CA ALA A 134 -2.26 5.82 27.13
C ALA A 134 -3.50 5.44 27.96
N LYS A 135 -3.31 4.77 29.11
CA LYS A 135 -4.40 4.42 30.02
C LYS A 135 -5.18 5.64 30.49
N ALA A 136 -4.49 6.68 30.95
CA ALA A 136 -5.12 7.92 31.40
C ALA A 136 -5.90 8.63 30.27
N GLN A 137 -5.37 8.60 29.04
CA GLN A 137 -6.05 9.15 27.87
C GLN A 137 -7.35 8.40 27.58
N TRP A 138 -7.33 7.06 27.60
CA TRP A 138 -8.53 6.25 27.34
C TRP A 138 -9.59 6.42 28.42
N GLU A 139 -9.20 6.46 29.69
CA GLU A 139 -10.08 6.77 30.82
C GLU A 139 -10.74 8.15 30.65
N ALA A 140 -9.97 9.17 30.25
CA ALA A 140 -10.50 10.51 29.99
C ALA A 140 -11.49 10.56 28.82
N LEU A 141 -11.32 9.68 27.83
CA LEU A 141 -12.22 9.55 26.68
C LEU A 141 -13.45 8.67 26.99
N GLY A 142 -13.50 8.02 28.16
CA GLY A 142 -14.58 7.11 28.54
C GLY A 142 -14.65 5.85 27.68
N VAL A 143 -13.53 5.47 27.05
CA VAL A 143 -13.41 4.26 26.25
C VAL A 143 -12.81 3.18 27.14
N PRO A 144 -13.55 2.11 27.47
CA PRO A 144 -12.96 0.99 28.19
C PRO A 144 -11.90 0.35 27.29
N MET A 145 -10.68 0.21 27.81
CA MET A 145 -9.70 -0.71 27.24
C MET A 145 -10.13 -2.09 27.73
N ASP A 146 -10.79 -2.86 26.86
CA ASP A 146 -11.03 -4.27 27.15
C ASP A 146 -9.68 -4.98 27.06
N ASP A 147 -9.28 -5.69 28.12
CA ASP A 147 -8.06 -6.51 28.19
C ASP A 147 -8.18 -7.80 27.32
N GLU A 148 -8.87 -7.75 26.18
CA GLU A 148 -9.06 -8.90 25.30
C GLU A 148 -7.98 -8.95 24.20
N GLU A 149 -6.78 -9.36 24.62
CA GLU A 149 -5.83 -10.09 23.76
C GLU A 149 -5.51 -11.45 24.41
N GLU A 150 -6.53 -12.30 24.55
CA GLU A 150 -6.35 -13.76 24.63
C GLU A 150 -7.30 -14.43 23.62
N GLU A 151 -6.83 -14.65 22.38
CA GLU A 151 -7.18 -15.81 21.52
C GLU A 151 -6.25 -15.94 20.30
#